data_AF-A0AAN9C970-F1
#
_entry.id   AF-A0AAN9C970-F1
#
_cell.length_a   1.000
_cell.length_b   1.000
_cell.length_c   1.000
_cell.angle_alpha   90.00
_cell.angle_beta   90.00
_cell.angle_gamma   90.00
#
_symmetry.space_group_name_H-M   'P 1'
#
loop_
_entity.id
_entity.type
_entity.pdbx_description
1 polymer ?
#
loop_
_entity_poly.entity_id
_entity_poly.type
_entity_poly.pdbx_seq_one_letter_code
_entity_poly.pdbx_strand_id
1 'polypeptide(L)'
;MAPVDIQKQTGAVIHCLLQDLDMVEHDGPGDENSFDPAKIASMLRELGDDYDEKVIQPLMKNVQRAAADQVVTVFSDSVDSMCKMWVVERAEVASEKQLLKAAVTLAIYVKETCPDMTNVVEVAMTGFVNNRLTNWIAKQGGWVSVSKNSTF
;
A
#
# COMPACT_ATOMS: atom_id res chain seq x y z
N MET A 1 17.08 -6.51 -7.64
CA MET A 1 16.89 -5.06 -7.89
C MET A 1 17.48 -4.27 -6.73
N ALA A 2 18.08 -3.10 -6.96
CA ALA A 2 18.64 -2.31 -5.88
C ALA A 2 17.54 -1.58 -5.07
N PRO A 3 17.69 -1.40 -3.75
CA PRO A 3 16.71 -0.70 -2.91
C PRO A 3 16.36 0.72 -3.39
N VAL A 4 17.33 1.44 -3.97
CA VAL A 4 17.12 2.81 -4.49
C VAL A 4 16.16 2.85 -5.67
N ASP A 5 16.16 1.81 -6.51
CA ASP A 5 15.25 1.73 -7.65
C ASP A 5 13.83 1.39 -7.17
N ILE A 6 13.73 0.55 -6.15
CA ILE A 6 12.44 0.21 -5.51
C ILE A 6 11.82 1.44 -4.88
N GLN A 7 12.59 2.28 -4.16
CA GLN A 7 12.05 3.50 -3.55
C GLN A 7 11.48 4.48 -4.57
N LYS A 8 12.13 4.62 -5.73
CA LYS A 8 11.62 5.41 -6.85
C LYS A 8 10.33 4.81 -7.42
N GLN A 9 10.29 3.50 -7.60
CA GLN A 9 9.10 2.80 -8.09
C GLN A 9 7.92 2.87 -7.10
N THR A 10 8.20 2.80 -5.79
CA THR A 10 7.18 2.88 -4.73
C THR A 10 6.33 4.14 -4.87
N GLY A 11 6.96 5.29 -5.13
CA GLY A 11 6.23 6.54 -5.35
C GLY A 11 5.26 6.44 -6.52
N ALA A 12 5.70 5.90 -7.66
CA ALA A 12 4.85 5.75 -8.84
C ALA A 12 3.68 4.77 -8.62
N VAL A 13 3.94 3.63 -7.96
CA VAL A 13 2.90 2.65 -7.63
C VAL A 13 1.84 3.24 -6.70
N ILE A 14 2.26 3.93 -5.63
CA ILE A 14 1.33 4.51 -4.66
C ILE A 14 0.56 5.68 -5.27
N HIS A 15 1.21 6.48 -6.11
CA HIS A 15 0.54 7.55 -6.85
C HIS A 15 -0.58 6.98 -7.74
N CYS A 16 -0.30 5.94 -8.55
CA CYS A 16 -1.32 5.26 -9.34
C CYS A 16 -2.44 4.65 -8.48
N LEU A 17 -2.09 4.04 -7.34
CA LEU A 17 -3.05 3.45 -6.41
C LEU A 17 -4.07 4.47 -5.92
N LEU A 18 -3.60 5.65 -5.51
CA LEU A 18 -4.42 6.65 -4.82
C LEU A 18 -5.07 7.68 -5.74
N GLN A 19 -4.49 7.98 -6.90
CA GLN A 19 -5.01 9.00 -7.81
C GLN A 19 -5.94 8.45 -8.89
N ASP A 20 -6.25 7.14 -8.88
CA ASP A 20 -7.03 6.48 -9.93
C ASP A 20 -6.55 6.78 -11.34
N LEU A 21 -5.23 6.91 -11.48
CA LEU A 21 -4.61 6.99 -12.78
C LEU A 21 -4.61 5.59 -13.39
N ASP A 22 -5.74 5.23 -14.01
CA ASP A 22 -5.79 4.25 -15.06
C ASP A 22 -4.93 4.80 -16.19
N MET A 23 -3.62 4.56 -16.11
CA MET A 23 -2.73 4.83 -17.22
C MET A 23 -3.16 3.85 -18.31
N VAL A 24 -3.96 4.36 -19.24
CA VAL A 24 -4.53 3.70 -20.42
C VAL A 24 -3.69 2.50 -20.82
N GLU A 25 -4.26 1.30 -20.70
CA GLU A 25 -3.65 0.07 -21.19
C GLU A 25 -3.17 0.31 -22.61
N HIS A 26 -1.85 0.29 -22.81
CA HIS A 26 -1.32 0.28 -24.16
C HIS A 26 -1.53 -1.15 -24.67
N ASP A 27 -2.48 -1.34 -25.58
CA ASP A 27 -2.82 -2.58 -26.32
C ASP A 27 -1.66 -3.13 -27.19
N GLY A 28 -0.41 -2.91 -26.79
CA GLY A 28 0.74 -3.63 -27.31
C GLY A 28 0.93 -4.94 -26.54
N PRO A 29 1.63 -5.94 -27.10
CA PRO A 29 2.07 -7.12 -26.36
C PRO A 29 3.12 -6.67 -25.33
N GLY A 30 2.64 -6.08 -24.23
CA GLY A 30 3.44 -5.67 -23.10
C GLY A 30 3.94 -6.93 -22.41
N ASP A 31 5.25 -7.01 -22.18
CA ASP A 31 5.83 -8.08 -21.39
C ASP A 31 5.14 -8.07 -20.00
N GLU A 32 4.45 -9.16 -19.66
CA GLU A 32 3.80 -9.33 -18.35
C GLU A 32 4.80 -9.28 -17.18
N ASN A 33 6.10 -9.31 -17.46
CA ASN A 33 7.18 -9.12 -16.48
C ASN A 33 7.74 -7.69 -16.45
N SER A 34 7.25 -6.78 -17.27
CA SER A 34 7.66 -5.37 -17.23
C SER A 34 7.02 -4.63 -16.06
N PHE A 35 7.74 -3.62 -15.54
CA PHE A 35 7.24 -2.78 -14.47
C PHE A 35 6.19 -1.81 -15.01
N ASP A 36 4.96 -1.99 -14.56
CA ASP A 36 3.83 -1.10 -14.83
C ASP A 36 3.19 -0.68 -13.50
N PRO A 37 3.33 0.59 -13.09
CA PRO A 37 2.82 1.07 -11.80
C PRO A 37 1.28 1.06 -11.73
N ALA A 38 0.57 1.25 -12.85
CA ALA A 38 -0.89 1.21 -12.87
C ALA A 38 -1.41 -0.21 -12.72
N LYS A 39 -0.79 -1.17 -13.43
CA LYS A 39 -1.12 -2.59 -13.30
C LYS A 39 -0.84 -3.13 -11.89
N ILE A 40 0.30 -2.72 -11.31
CA ILE A 40 0.67 -3.09 -9.93
C ILE A 40 -0.31 -2.46 -8.93
N ALA A 41 -0.65 -1.19 -9.09
CA ALA A 41 -1.64 -0.51 -8.26
C ALA A 41 -3.00 -1.20 -8.30
N SER A 42 -3.47 -1.61 -9.49
CA SER A 42 -4.72 -2.37 -9.65
C SER A 42 -4.70 -3.68 -8.85
N MET A 43 -3.63 -4.48 -8.97
CA MET A 43 -3.46 -5.70 -8.16
C MET A 43 -3.40 -5.43 -6.65
N LEU A 44 -2.85 -4.29 -6.23
CA LEU A 44 -2.86 -3.90 -4.81
C LEU A 44 -4.27 -3.51 -4.35
N ARG A 45 -5.12 -2.91 -5.20
CA ARG A 45 -6.52 -2.62 -4.81
C ARG A 45 -7.27 -3.89 -4.45
N GLU A 46 -7.12 -4.95 -5.24
CA GLU A 46 -7.71 -6.27 -4.95
C GLU A 46 -7.25 -6.84 -3.60
N LEU A 47 -6.03 -6.51 -3.17
CA LEU A 47 -5.51 -6.89 -1.85
C LEU A 47 -6.22 -6.12 -0.71
N GLY A 48 -6.70 -4.91 -0.97
CA GLY A 48 -7.28 -3.99 0.01
C GLY A 48 -8.78 -4.17 0.30
N ASP A 49 -9.52 -4.85 -0.58
CA ASP A 49 -11.00 -4.89 -0.64
C ASP A 49 -11.70 -5.75 0.44
N ASP A 50 -10.93 -6.35 1.35
CA ASP A 50 -11.41 -7.42 2.21
C ASP A 50 -11.41 -6.96 3.68
N TYR A 51 -12.36 -6.11 4.11
CA TYR A 51 -12.35 -5.64 5.50
C TYR A 51 -13.61 -5.02 6.18
N ASP A 52 -13.61 -5.02 7.53
CA ASP A 52 -14.60 -4.42 8.43
C ASP A 52 -14.29 -2.93 8.73
N GLU A 53 -15.15 -2.03 8.24
CA GLU A 53 -15.06 -0.59 8.46
C GLU A 53 -14.95 -0.18 9.94
N LYS A 54 -15.53 -0.95 10.87
CA LYS A 54 -15.53 -0.61 12.31
C LYS A 54 -14.12 -0.55 12.88
N VAL A 55 -13.18 -1.28 12.30
CA VAL A 55 -11.79 -1.29 12.74
C VAL A 55 -10.96 -0.23 11.99
N ILE A 56 -11.27 0.09 10.72
CA ILE A 56 -10.52 1.11 9.97
C ILE A 56 -10.88 2.53 10.43
N GLN A 57 -12.16 2.81 10.66
CA GLN A 57 -12.63 4.16 11.02
C GLN A 57 -11.86 4.84 12.16
N PRO A 58 -11.61 4.20 13.32
CA PRO A 58 -10.86 4.85 14.39
C PRO A 58 -9.40 5.14 14.01
N LEU A 59 -8.80 4.30 13.18
CA LEU A 59 -7.41 4.45 12.73
C LEU A 59 -7.26 5.55 11.68
N MET A 60 -8.22 5.64 10.75
CA MET A 60 -8.34 6.77 9.82
C MET A 60 -8.40 8.11 10.58
N LYS A 61 -9.20 8.19 11.65
CA LYS A 61 -9.30 9.41 12.47
C LYS A 61 -7.98 9.80 13.13
N ASN A 62 -7.14 8.83 13.50
CA ASN A 62 -5.80 9.11 14.02
C ASN A 62 -4.93 9.76 12.94
N VAL A 63 -4.92 9.19 11.73
CA VAL A 63 -4.18 9.73 10.59
C VAL A 63 -4.65 11.15 10.23
N GLN A 64 -5.95 11.41 10.26
CA GLN A 64 -6.52 12.75 9.99
C GLN A 64 -6.09 13.82 11.01
N ARG A 65 -5.89 13.43 12.27
CA ARG A 65 -5.50 14.35 13.34
C ARG A 65 -3.99 14.52 13.44
N ALA A 66 -3.22 13.73 12.70
CA ALA A 66 -1.77 13.81 12.73
C ALA A 66 -1.29 15.15 12.18
N ALA A 67 -0.31 15.74 12.84
CA ALA A 67 0.43 16.86 12.26
C ALA A 67 1.26 16.37 11.06
N ALA A 68 1.60 17.28 10.15
CA ALA A 68 2.30 16.96 8.91
C ALA A 68 3.64 16.21 9.14
N ASP A 69 4.36 16.53 10.21
CA ASP A 69 5.62 15.89 10.59
C ASP A 69 5.45 14.51 11.26
N GLN A 70 4.23 14.18 11.71
CA GLN A 70 3.92 12.94 12.42
C GLN A 70 3.16 11.93 11.55
N VAL A 71 2.70 12.34 10.37
CA VAL A 71 1.73 11.55 9.58
C VAL A 71 2.25 10.17 9.16
N VAL A 72 3.55 10.06 8.85
CA VAL A 72 4.18 8.76 8.53
C VAL A 72 4.20 7.84 9.75
N THR A 73 4.53 8.36 10.93
CA THR A 73 4.55 7.59 12.18
C THR A 73 3.15 7.13 12.57
N VAL A 74 2.17 8.04 12.58
CA VAL A 74 0.78 7.72 12.93
C VAL A 74 0.15 6.74 11.95
N PHE A 75 0.46 6.86 10.66
CA PHE A 75 0.05 5.88 9.65
C PHE A 75 0.70 4.52 9.91
N SER A 76 2.00 4.47 10.21
CA SER A 76 2.71 3.23 10.54
C SER A 76 2.11 2.53 11.76
N ASP A 77 1.83 3.29 12.83
CA ASP A 77 1.23 2.76 14.06
C ASP A 77 -0.18 2.24 13.83
N SER A 78 -0.95 2.93 12.98
CA SER A 78 -2.28 2.50 12.55
C SER A 78 -2.22 1.18 11.78
N VAL A 79 -1.28 1.05 10.85
CA VAL A 79 -1.05 -0.20 10.09
C VAL A 79 -0.64 -1.35 11.01
N ASP A 80 0.26 -1.11 11.97
CA ASP A 80 0.64 -2.13 12.96
C ASP A 80 -0.55 -2.55 13.83
N SER A 81 -1.40 -1.60 14.23
CA SER A 81 -2.61 -1.88 15.00
C SER A 81 -3.58 -2.73 14.17
N MET A 82 -3.77 -2.41 12.89
CA MET A 82 -4.57 -3.23 11.96
C MET A 82 -4.03 -4.65 11.89
N CYS A 83 -2.73 -4.80 11.59
CA CYS A 83 -2.12 -6.11 11.50
C CYS A 83 -2.27 -6.92 12.79
N LYS A 84 -2.09 -6.32 13.97
CA LYS A 84 -2.29 -7.04 15.24
C LYS A 84 -3.72 -7.52 15.40
N MET A 85 -4.71 -6.72 15.03
CA MET A 85 -6.12 -7.13 15.07
C MET A 85 -6.41 -8.26 14.06
N TRP A 86 -5.76 -8.26 12.89
CA TRP A 86 -5.95 -9.26 11.84
C TRP A 86 -5.21 -10.57 12.09
N VAL A 87 -4.01 -10.50 12.68
CA VAL A 87 -3.17 -11.67 12.99
C VAL A 87 -3.82 -12.55 14.07
N VAL A 88 -4.66 -11.99 14.94
CA VAL A 88 -5.49 -12.77 15.88
C VAL A 88 -6.43 -13.74 15.13
N GLU A 89 -6.75 -13.48 13.84
CA GLU A 89 -7.62 -14.32 13.02
C GLU A 89 -6.89 -15.22 12.00
N ARG A 90 -5.63 -14.93 11.61
CA ARG A 90 -4.92 -15.69 10.55
C ARG A 90 -3.43 -15.88 10.84
N ALA A 91 -3.05 -17.10 11.26
CA ALA A 91 -1.71 -17.44 11.77
C ALA A 91 -0.62 -17.74 10.71
N GLU A 92 -0.90 -17.63 9.40
CA GLU A 92 -0.03 -18.25 8.37
C GLU A 92 0.58 -17.30 7.32
N VAL A 93 0.36 -15.98 7.39
CA VAL A 93 0.89 -15.04 6.37
C VAL A 93 2.16 -14.32 6.87
N ALA A 94 3.16 -14.20 6.00
CA ALA A 94 4.38 -13.42 6.26
C ALA A 94 4.04 -12.00 6.75
N SER A 95 4.70 -11.56 7.83
CA SER A 95 4.44 -10.29 8.51
C SER A 95 4.41 -9.09 7.57
N GLU A 96 5.31 -9.03 6.59
CA GLU A 96 5.44 -7.93 5.65
C GLU A 96 4.31 -7.89 4.60
N LYS A 97 3.80 -9.05 4.17
CA LYS A 97 2.62 -9.10 3.27
C LYS A 97 1.37 -8.60 3.99
N GLN A 98 1.21 -8.94 5.27
CA GLN A 98 0.12 -8.42 6.11
C GLN A 98 0.23 -6.91 6.32
N LEU A 99 1.45 -6.40 6.57
CA LEU A 99 1.71 -4.97 6.68
C LEU A 99 1.38 -4.23 5.38
N LEU A 100 1.73 -4.79 4.22
CA LEU A 100 1.38 -4.21 2.94
C LEU A 100 -0.14 -4.19 2.74
N LYS A 101 -0.84 -5.31 3.02
CA LYS A 101 -2.31 -5.38 2.95
C LYS A 101 -2.96 -4.31 3.81
N ALA A 102 -2.57 -4.21 5.08
CA ALA A 102 -3.11 -3.23 6.01
C ALA A 102 -2.85 -1.78 5.59
N ALA A 103 -1.64 -1.49 5.08
CA ALA A 103 -1.32 -0.18 4.54
C ALA A 103 -2.20 0.19 3.34
N VAL A 104 -2.38 -0.74 2.39
CA VAL A 104 -3.23 -0.51 1.22
C VAL A 104 -4.69 -0.30 1.61
N THR A 105 -5.25 -1.17 2.47
CA THR A 105 -6.63 -1.04 2.96
C THR A 105 -6.86 0.29 3.66
N LEU A 106 -5.96 0.71 4.56
CA LEU A 106 -6.10 2.00 5.25
C LEU A 106 -6.03 3.18 4.27
N ALA A 107 -5.11 3.12 3.30
CA ALA A 107 -4.90 4.21 2.35
C ALA A 107 -6.08 4.37 1.38
N ILE A 108 -6.62 3.27 0.86
CA ILE A 108 -7.84 3.27 0.03
C ILE A 108 -9.02 3.82 0.83
N TYR A 109 -9.25 3.33 2.05
CA TYR A 109 -10.36 3.80 2.88
C TYR A 109 -10.29 5.30 3.20
N VAL A 110 -9.10 5.82 3.51
CA VAL A 110 -8.88 7.26 3.74
C VAL A 110 -9.22 8.05 2.48
N LYS A 111 -8.75 7.61 1.31
CA LYS A 111 -9.03 8.27 0.03
C LYS A 111 -10.53 8.30 -0.28
N GLU A 112 -11.22 7.18 -0.12
CA GLU A 112 -12.66 7.08 -0.42
C GLU A 112 -13.51 7.92 0.54
N THR A 113 -13.15 7.93 1.82
CA THR A 113 -13.92 8.63 2.85
C THR A 113 -13.56 10.12 2.94
N CYS A 114 -12.31 10.47 2.64
CA CYS A 114 -11.78 11.83 2.78
C CYS A 114 -10.79 12.17 1.64
N PRO A 115 -11.31 12.46 0.43
CA PRO A 115 -10.48 12.76 -0.75
C PRO A 115 -9.48 13.90 -0.53
N ASP A 116 -9.80 14.88 0.32
CA ASP A 116 -8.89 15.99 0.67
C ASP A 116 -7.57 15.53 1.32
N MET A 117 -7.57 14.32 1.90
CA MET A 117 -6.42 13.70 2.54
C MET A 117 -5.57 12.84 1.58
N THR A 118 -5.93 12.73 0.30
CA THR A 118 -5.26 11.84 -0.67
C THR A 118 -3.75 12.10 -0.74
N ASN A 119 -3.34 13.37 -0.84
CA ASN A 119 -1.91 13.72 -0.89
C ASN A 119 -1.19 13.39 0.43
N VAL A 120 -1.88 13.55 1.56
CA VAL A 120 -1.31 13.28 2.89
C VAL A 120 -1.09 11.77 3.07
N VAL A 121 -2.09 10.96 2.69
CA VAL A 121 -2.00 9.50 2.80
C VAL A 121 -1.03 8.92 1.77
N GLU A 122 -0.87 9.54 0.60
CA GLU A 122 0.16 9.20 -0.39
C GLU A 122 1.57 9.36 0.19
N VAL A 123 1.86 10.48 0.84
CA VAL A 123 3.14 10.72 1.52
C VAL A 123 3.34 9.71 2.65
N ALA A 124 2.30 9.49 3.47
CA ALA A 124 2.38 8.58 4.62
C ALA A 124 2.65 7.13 4.19
N MET A 125 1.91 6.62 3.21
CA MET A 125 2.07 5.28 2.67
C MET A 125 3.42 5.12 1.98
N THR A 126 3.86 6.11 1.20
CA THR A 126 5.18 6.09 0.54
C THR A 126 6.30 6.02 1.56
N GLY A 127 6.24 6.84 2.61
CA GLY A 127 7.19 6.82 3.72
C GLY A 127 7.19 5.46 4.44
N PHE A 128 6.02 4.93 4.78
CA PHE A 128 5.88 3.63 5.44
C PHE A 128 6.53 2.50 4.62
N VAL A 129 6.16 2.38 3.35
CA VAL A 129 6.67 1.33 2.46
C VAL A 129 8.18 1.46 2.27
N ASN A 130 8.67 2.67 2.04
CA ASN A 130 10.10 2.91 1.86
C ASN A 130 10.92 2.57 3.12
N ASN A 131 10.39 2.90 4.30
CA ASN A 131 11.06 2.68 5.58
C ASN A 131 11.04 1.21 6.02
N ARG A 132 9.95 0.49 5.75
CA ARG A 132 9.72 -0.85 6.33
C ARG A 132 9.70 -1.99 5.35
N LEU A 133 9.28 -1.76 4.11
CA LEU A 133 9.00 -2.83 3.14
C LEU A 133 9.99 -2.89 1.98
N THR A 134 10.79 -1.84 1.72
CA THR A 134 11.78 -1.82 0.60
C THR A 134 12.65 -3.07 0.54
N ASN A 135 13.22 -3.48 1.68
CA ASN A 135 14.10 -4.65 1.74
C ASN A 135 13.35 -5.95 1.47
N TRP A 136 12.11 -6.05 1.95
CA TRP A 136 11.26 -7.21 1.70
C TRP A 136 10.85 -7.28 0.22
N ILE A 137 10.41 -6.15 -0.37
CA ILE A 137 10.10 -6.04 -1.80
C ILE A 137 11.32 -6.45 -2.64
N ALA A 138 12.52 -6.01 -2.26
CA ALA A 138 13.76 -6.40 -2.93
C ALA A 138 14.00 -7.92 -2.90
N LYS A 139 13.75 -8.56 -1.75
CA LYS A 139 13.86 -10.02 -1.58
C LYS A 139 12.82 -10.79 -2.39
N GLN A 140 11.63 -10.23 -2.61
CA GLN A 140 10.62 -10.81 -3.50
C GLN A 140 11.00 -10.70 -4.98
N GLY A 141 11.97 -9.85 -5.33
CA GLY A 141 12.36 -9.58 -6.73
C GLY A 141 11.85 -8.26 -7.29
N GLY A 142 11.26 -7.40 -6.45
CA GLY A 142 10.70 -6.11 -6.83
C GLY A 142 9.17 -6.09 -6.81
N TRP A 143 8.59 -4.94 -7.18
CA TRP A 143 7.13 -4.75 -7.15
C TRP A 143 6.36 -5.68 -8.08
N VAL A 144 6.93 -6.01 -9.25
CA VAL A 144 6.32 -6.95 -10.21
C VAL A 144 6.11 -8.34 -9.59
N SER A 145 7.06 -8.81 -8.77
CA SER A 145 6.93 -10.10 -8.08
C SER A 145 5.94 -10.04 -6.92
N VAL A 146 5.93 -8.92 -6.18
CA VAL A 146 5.01 -8.70 -5.06
C VAL A 146 3.56 -8.73 -5.54
N SER A 147 3.25 -8.04 -6.64
CA SER A 147 1.89 -7.98 -7.16
C SER A 147 1.40 -9.34 -7.66
N LYS A 148 2.26 -10.15 -8.28
CA LYS A 148 1.92 -11.51 -8.76
C LYS A 148 1.64 -12.51 -7.64
N ASN A 149 2.38 -12.41 -6.53
CA ASN A 149 2.24 -13.31 -5.37
C ASN A 149 1.15 -12.85 -4.38
N SER A 150 0.31 -11.89 -4.78
CA SER A 150 -0.70 -11.29 -3.90
C SER A 150 -2.05 -12.04 -3.88
N THR A 151 -2.30 -12.98 -4.79
CA THR A 151 -3.45 -13.90 -4.74
C THR A 151 -3.43 -14.75 -3.45
N PHE A 152 -4.57 -14.90 -2.79
CA PHE A 152 -4.78 -15.73 -1.58
C PHE A 152 -5.43 -17.06 -1.94
#